data_AF-A0A838J0W6-F1
#
_entry.id   AF-A0A838J0W6-F1
#
_cell.length_a   1.000
_cell.length_b   1.000
_cell.length_c   1.000
_cell.angle_alpha   90.00
_cell.angle_beta   90.00
_cell.angle_gamma   90.00
#
_symmetry.space_group_name_H-M   'P 1'
#
loop_
_entity.id
_entity.type
_entity.pdbx_description
1 polymer ?
#
loop_
_entity_poly.entity_id
_entity_poly.type
_entity_poly.pdbx_seq_one_letter_code
_entity_poly.pdbx_strand_id
1 'polypeptide(L)'
;MSFATLWPWIAFNLFVIAMLAIDLGVFHRKAHTVSLKEAAIWSSVWISLALVFNAGLYFLRGPDPALQFFTGWLLEKSLSVDNIFVFVLLFSAFSVPAAFQHRVLFWG
;
A
#
# COMPACT_ATOMS: atom_id res chain seq x y z
N MET A 1 -21.89 -20.58 15.27
CA MET A 1 -20.69 -20.12 14.53
C MET A 1 -19.52 -21.00 14.96
N SER A 2 -18.98 -21.82 14.05
CA SER A 2 -17.94 -22.80 14.39
C SER A 2 -16.58 -22.12 14.58
N PHE A 3 -15.84 -22.49 15.63
CA PHE A 3 -14.49 -21.99 15.92
C PHE A 3 -13.49 -22.15 14.75
N ALA A 4 -13.77 -23.07 13.82
CA ALA A 4 -12.98 -23.28 12.61
C ALA A 4 -12.98 -22.08 11.65
N THR A 5 -13.95 -21.17 11.74
CA THR A 5 -14.05 -20.00 10.86
C THR A 5 -13.24 -18.80 11.37
N LEU A 6 -12.86 -18.75 12.65
CA LEU A 6 -12.13 -17.63 13.27
C LEU A 6 -10.61 -17.73 13.06
N TRP A 7 -10.06 -18.94 13.01
CA TRP A 7 -8.62 -19.17 12.91
C TRP A 7 -7.96 -18.47 11.71
N PRO A 8 -8.54 -18.46 10.50
CA PRO A 8 -7.96 -17.76 9.35
C PRO A 8 -7.97 -16.23 9.52
N TRP A 9 -8.97 -15.67 10.20
CA TRP A 9 -9.00 -14.25 10.52
C TRP A 9 -7.93 -13.88 11.54
N ILE A 10 -7.72 -14.71 12.55
CA ILE A 10 -6.65 -14.54 13.54
C ILE A 10 -5.28 -14.64 12.85
N ALA A 11 -5.08 -15.65 11.99
CA ALA A 11 -3.84 -15.81 11.24
C ALA A 11 -3.58 -14.61 10.29
N PHE A 12 -4.61 -14.13 9.59
CA PHE A 12 -4.52 -12.93 8.74
C PHE A 12 -4.14 -11.68 9.56
N ASN A 13 -4.84 -11.43 10.67
CA ASN A 13 -4.54 -10.29 11.54
C ASN A 13 -3.14 -10.38 12.14
N LEU A 14 -2.71 -11.57 12.58
CA LEU A 14 -1.37 -11.79 13.10
C LEU A 14 -0.29 -11.52 12.04
N PHE A 15 -0.53 -11.98 10.80
CA PHE A 15 0.35 -11.69 9.67
C PHE A 15 0.43 -10.18 9.39
N VAL A 16 -0.71 -9.49 9.36
CA VAL A 16 -0.78 -8.03 9.17
C VAL A 16 -0.04 -7.29 10.30
N ILE A 17 -0.26 -7.67 11.56
CA ILE A 17 0.41 -7.06 12.73
C ILE A 17 1.92 -7.31 12.67
N ALA A 18 2.36 -8.53 12.34
CA ALA A 18 3.78 -8.85 12.19
C ALA A 18 4.43 -8.02 11.08
N MET A 19 3.74 -7.85 9.94
CA MET A 19 4.21 -7.00 8.86
C MET A 19 4.28 -5.53 9.26
N LEU A 20 3.26 -5.00 9.94
CA LEU A 20 3.27 -3.63 10.46
C LEU A 20 4.39 -3.41 11.48
N ALA A 21 4.67 -4.40 12.33
CA ALA A 21 5.77 -4.34 13.29
C ALA A 21 7.14 -4.33 12.60
N ILE A 22 7.32 -5.09 11.52
CA ILE A 22 8.53 -5.03 10.68
C ILE A 22 8.66 -3.66 10.02
N ASP A 23 7.56 -3.14 9.48
CA ASP A 23 7.54 -1.87 8.75
C ASP A 23 7.84 -0.67 9.67
N LEU A 24 7.18 -0.59 10.83
CA LEU A 24 7.46 0.44 11.85
C LEU A 24 8.83 0.26 12.50
N GLY A 25 9.24 -0.98 12.77
CA GLY A 25 10.43 -1.28 13.55
C GLY A 25 11.75 -1.17 12.79
N VAL A 26 11.77 -1.50 11.49
CA VAL A 26 13.02 -1.60 10.70
C VAL A 26 13.28 -0.34 9.87
N PHE A 27 12.24 0.37 9.41
CA PHE A 27 12.40 1.33 8.31
C PHE A 27 12.33 2.83 8.67
N HIS A 28 11.89 3.20 9.87
CA HIS A 28 11.76 4.61 10.28
C HIS A 28 13.05 5.28 10.78
N ARG A 29 14.25 4.82 10.41
CA ARG A 29 15.48 5.31 11.06
C ARG A 29 16.15 6.54 10.45
N LYS A 30 15.82 7.00 9.23
CA LYS A 30 16.44 8.23 8.67
C LYS A 30 15.52 9.05 7.76
N ALA A 31 15.30 10.31 8.15
CA ALA A 31 14.71 11.34 7.32
C ALA A 31 15.66 11.70 6.17
N HIS A 32 15.41 11.12 5.00
CA HIS A 32 16.06 11.52 3.76
C HIS A 32 15.00 11.91 2.75
N THR A 33 15.30 12.89 1.89
CA THR A 33 14.39 13.31 0.82
C THR A 33 14.13 12.12 -0.09
N VAL A 34 12.96 11.49 0.03
CA VAL A 34 12.61 10.28 -0.72
C VAL A 34 12.72 10.60 -2.20
N SER A 35 13.74 10.04 -2.86
CA SER A 35 13.92 10.22 -4.29
C SER A 35 12.83 9.45 -5.05
N LEU A 36 12.53 9.87 -6.28
CA LEU A 36 11.54 9.18 -7.12
C LEU A 36 11.87 7.67 -7.28
N LYS A 37 13.17 7.32 -7.28
CA LYS A 37 13.63 5.93 -7.30
C LYS A 37 13.30 5.17 -6.02
N GLU A 38 13.54 5.77 -4.86
CA GLU A 38 13.21 5.14 -3.58
C GLU A 38 11.69 4.96 -3.44
N ALA A 39 10.90 5.98 -3.78
CA ALA A 39 9.44 5.87 -3.78
C ALA A 39 8.93 4.75 -4.71
N ALA A 40 9.53 4.61 -5.91
CA ALA A 40 9.18 3.54 -6.84
C ALA A 40 9.57 2.14 -6.31
N ILE A 41 10.75 2.01 -5.69
CA ILE A 41 11.19 0.75 -5.06
C ILE A 41 10.23 0.37 -3.94
N TRP A 42 9.90 1.32 -3.06
CA TRP A 42 8.96 1.12 -1.97
C TRP A 42 7.58 0.71 -2.48
N SER A 43 7.04 1.41 -3.47
CA SER A 43 5.78 1.05 -4.11
C SER A 43 5.81 -0.37 -4.68
N SER A 44 6.90 -0.74 -5.36
CA SER A 44 7.10 -2.08 -5.93
C SER A 44 7.14 -3.19 -4.87
N VAL A 45 7.79 -2.95 -3.72
CA VAL A 45 7.80 -3.89 -2.60
C VAL A 45 6.38 -4.14 -2.08
N TRP A 46 5.62 -3.07 -1.85
CA TRP A 46 4.23 -3.18 -1.37
C TRP A 46 3.29 -3.85 -2.37
N ILE A 47 3.45 -3.56 -3.66
CA ILE A 47 2.71 -4.23 -4.73
C ILE A 47 3.03 -5.72 -4.75
N SER A 48 4.32 -6.07 -4.71
CA SER A 48 4.78 -7.46 -4.74
C SER A 48 4.22 -8.25 -3.56
N LEU A 49 4.22 -7.64 -2.37
CA LEU A 49 3.65 -8.24 -1.18
C LEU A 49 2.14 -8.53 -1.33
N ALA A 50 1.37 -7.56 -1.83
CA ALA A 50 -0.07 -7.73 -2.04
C ALA A 50 -0.36 -8.85 -3.06
N LEU A 51 0.47 -8.95 -4.11
CA LEU A 51 0.37 -10.03 -5.10
C LEU A 51 0.71 -11.40 -4.50
N VAL A 52 1.75 -11.50 -3.66
CA VAL A 52 2.10 -12.73 -2.95
C VAL A 52 0.97 -13.16 -2.03
N PHE A 53 0.36 -12.22 -1.30
CA PHE A 53 -0.80 -12.50 -0.46
C PHE A 53 -2.00 -13.01 -1.29
N ASN A 54 -2.30 -12.34 -2.41
CA ASN A 54 -3.35 -12.76 -3.34
C ASN A 54 -3.10 -14.19 -3.88
N ALA A 55 -1.87 -14.48 -4.31
CA ALA A 55 -1.49 -15.83 -4.75
C ALA A 55 -1.70 -16.86 -3.63
N GLY A 56 -1.30 -16.56 -2.39
CA GLY A 56 -1.58 -17.40 -1.22
C GLY A 56 -3.08 -17.61 -0.99
N LEU A 57 -3.87 -16.55 -1.12
CA LEU A 57 -5.33 -16.61 -1.01
C LEU A 57 -5.95 -17.48 -2.11
N TYR A 58 -5.45 -17.40 -3.34
CA TYR A 58 -5.86 -18.23 -4.47
C TYR A 58 -5.66 -19.72 -4.19
N PHE A 59 -4.48 -20.11 -3.67
CA PHE A 59 -4.20 -21.52 -3.36
C PHE A 59 -4.98 -22.04 -2.15
N LEU A 60 -5.28 -21.19 -1.16
CA LEU A 60 -5.94 -21.61 0.08
C LEU A 60 -7.47 -21.55 0.03
N ARG A 61 -8.05 -20.62 -0.73
CA ARG A 61 -9.49 -20.32 -0.74
C ARG A 61 -10.12 -20.37 -2.13
N GLY A 62 -9.33 -20.60 -3.17
CA GLY A 62 -9.79 -20.70 -4.54
C GLY A 62 -9.85 -19.36 -5.29
N PRO A 63 -10.32 -19.38 -6.54
CA PRO A 63 -10.24 -18.24 -7.46
C PRO A 63 -11.14 -17.06 -7.09
N ASP A 64 -12.36 -17.30 -6.59
CA ASP A 64 -13.33 -16.22 -6.37
C ASP A 64 -12.89 -15.24 -5.26
N PRO A 65 -12.47 -15.69 -4.06
CA PRO A 65 -12.01 -14.78 -3.01
C PRO A 65 -10.71 -14.05 -3.39
N ALA A 66 -9.83 -14.72 -4.16
CA ALA A 66 -8.60 -14.12 -4.67
C ALA A 66 -8.90 -13.00 -5.68
N LEU A 67 -9.83 -13.22 -6.61
CA LEU A 67 -10.28 -12.19 -7.54
C LEU A 67 -10.96 -11.01 -6.84
N GLN A 68 -11.78 -11.26 -5.83
CA GLN A 68 -12.39 -10.19 -5.03
C GLN A 68 -11.33 -9.34 -4.31
N PHE A 69 -10.36 -9.99 -3.65
CA PHE A 69 -9.24 -9.30 -3.02
C PHE A 69 -8.43 -8.49 -4.03
N PHE A 70 -8.05 -9.11 -5.15
CA PHE A 70 -7.25 -8.45 -6.19
C PHE A 70 -7.94 -7.24 -6.78
N THR A 71 -9.22 -7.40 -7.12
CA THR A 71 -10.01 -6.33 -7.74
C THR A 71 -10.19 -5.18 -6.76
N GLY A 72 -10.52 -5.47 -5.50
CA GLY A 72 -10.60 -4.45 -4.46
C GLY A 72 -9.29 -3.71 -4.24
N TRP A 73 -8.20 -4.45 -4.05
CA TRP A 73 -6.86 -3.88 -3.89
C TRP A 73 -6.44 -3.02 -5.09
N LEU A 74 -6.70 -3.48 -6.32
CA LEU A 74 -6.36 -2.75 -7.53
C LEU A 74 -7.18 -1.46 -7.67
N LEU A 75 -8.47 -1.50 -7.35
CA LEU A 75 -9.35 -0.34 -7.35
C LEU A 75 -8.87 0.72 -6.36
N GLU A 76 -8.56 0.32 -5.12
CA GLU A 76 -8.03 1.24 -4.09
C GLU A 76 -6.69 1.86 -4.53
N LYS A 77 -5.80 1.08 -5.13
CA LYS A 77 -4.54 1.58 -5.67
C LYS A 77 -4.73 2.52 -6.85
N SER A 78 -5.66 2.23 -7.75
CA SER A 78 -5.98 3.11 -8.89
C SER A 78 -6.50 4.46 -8.42
N LEU A 79 -7.43 4.47 -7.46
CA LEU A 79 -7.95 5.71 -6.85
C LEU A 79 -6.86 6.53 -6.16
N SER A 80 -5.93 5.86 -5.47
CA SER A 80 -4.79 6.53 -4.82
C SER A 80 -3.83 7.18 -5.83
N VAL A 81 -3.60 6.52 -6.98
CA VAL A 81 -2.72 7.04 -8.05
C VAL A 81 -3.37 8.20 -8.79
N ASP A 82 -4.67 8.13 -9.06
CA ASP A 82 -5.43 9.21 -9.69
C ASP A 82 -5.31 10.51 -8.87
N ASN A 83 -5.48 10.41 -7.56
CA ASN A 83 -5.30 11.54 -6.64
C ASN A 83 -3.89 12.14 -6.71
N ILE A 84 -2.84 11.32 -6.69
CA ILE A 84 -1.44 11.80 -6.79
C ILE A 84 -1.19 12.50 -8.14
N PHE A 85 -1.72 11.95 -9.23
CA PHE A 85 -1.55 12.53 -10.56
C PHE A 85 -2.16 13.93 -10.65
N VAL A 86 -3.37 14.12 -10.12
CA VAL A 86 -4.03 15.43 -10.05
C VAL A 86 -3.18 16.43 -9.26
N PHE A 87 -2.62 16.05 -8.11
CA PHE A 87 -1.76 16.92 -7.32
C PHE A 87 -0.48 17.31 -8.05
N VAL A 88 0.18 16.36 -8.73
CA VAL A 88 1.40 16.64 -9.51
C VAL A 88 1.11 17.58 -10.67
N LEU A 89 -0.01 17.39 -11.37
CA LEU A 89 -0.44 18.29 -12.45
C LEU A 89 -0.70 19.71 -11.93
N LEU A 90 -1.38 19.83 -10.79
CA LEU A 90 -1.62 21.11 -10.11
C LEU A 90 -0.32 21.82 -9.73
N PHE A 91 0.61 21.11 -9.08
CA PHE A 91 1.91 21.67 -8.70
C PHE A 91 2.73 22.10 -9.92
N SER A 92 2.67 21.34 -11.01
CA SER A 92 3.33 21.69 -12.26
C SER A 92 2.70 22.92 -12.91
N ALA A 93 1.37 23.00 -12.97
CA ALA A 93 0.64 24.12 -13.57
C ALA A 93 0.92 25.45 -12.84
N PHE A 94 1.04 25.40 -11.51
CA PHE A 94 1.34 26.57 -10.68
C PHE A 94 2.84 26.77 -10.42
N SER A 95 3.72 25.96 -11.01
CA SER A 95 5.18 26.02 -10.81
C SER A 95 5.59 26.02 -9.33
N VAL A 96 4.91 25.21 -8.51
CA VAL A 96 5.14 25.15 -7.06
C VAL A 96 6.50 24.50 -6.78
N PRO A 97 7.44 25.21 -6.10
CA PRO A 97 8.75 24.65 -5.78
C PRO A 97 8.62 23.37 -4.93
N ALA A 98 9.43 22.35 -5.25
CA ALA A 98 9.38 21.03 -4.61
C ALA A 98 9.44 21.07 -3.07
N ALA A 99 10.12 22.08 -2.49
CA ALA A 99 10.20 22.30 -1.05
C ALA A 99 8.85 22.54 -0.35
N PHE A 100 7.84 23.02 -1.08
CA PHE A 100 6.51 23.30 -0.54
C PHE A 100 5.49 22.19 -0.83
N GLN A 101 5.75 21.29 -1.77
CA GLN A 101 4.82 20.22 -2.16
C GLN A 101 4.45 19.32 -0.97
N HIS A 102 5.42 18.93 -0.15
CA HIS A 102 5.16 18.12 1.05
C HIS A 102 4.32 18.85 2.10
N ARG A 103 4.48 20.17 2.25
CA ARG A 103 3.66 20.96 3.20
C ARG A 103 2.23 21.11 2.70
N VAL A 104 2.05 21.31 1.41
CA VAL A 104 0.72 21.43 0.79
C VAL A 104 -0.03 20.10 0.84
N LEU A 105 0.66 18.96 0.65
CA LEU A 105 0.07 17.62 0.83
C LEU A 105 -0.32 17.31 2.29
N PHE A 106 0.33 17.94 3.28
CA PHE A 106 0.03 17.72 4.70
C PHE A 106 -1.09 18.60 5.26
N TRP A 107 -1.34 19.75 4.62
CA TRP A 107 -2.35 20.75 5.00
C TRP A 107 -3.53 20.82 4.03
N GLY A 108 -3.49 20.03 2.94
CA GLY A 108 -4.56 19.88 1.97
C GLY A 108 -5.75 19.12 2.51
#